data_AF-G7M891-F1
#
_entry.id   AF-G7M891-F1
#
_cell.length_a   1.000
_cell.length_b   1.000
_cell.length_c   1.000
_cell.angle_alpha   90.00
_cell.angle_beta   90.00
_cell.angle_gamma   90.00
#
_symmetry.space_group_name_H-M   'P 1'
#
loop_
_entity.id
_entity.type
_entity.pdbx_description
1 polymer ?
#
loop_
_entity_poly.entity_id
_entity_poly.type
_entity_poly.pdbx_seq_one_letter_code
_entity_poly.pdbx_strand_id
1 'polypeptide(L)'
;MNIKRKLTSFVLALTIILSFGQAASVQAATTNSTTTSGSITVNSSNSVPNPGTPESKPNSINVISKYDTKSINNTGNINITSTIGWKKENGYWYYYKSDNTKVTGWIKPDSNWYYLYDDGKMATGWLNYNGTWYYLNNSGSMATGWKQLNNTWYFLNNSGAMITGVNVIDNITYMFYSSGAMVTGWVQLNNYWYYFNNSGSMATGWILDNGVKYYLYDTGAMAKGWINISGAWYYLKSSGVMATGWVNSGSDYYYLDPSSGTLVTNTTIDGYKIGSDGKRPAATSNGNTGSSPSTSGNSSTTTSSIYKGIDISHYNGDIDFKKVKSAGIQCVYMKATEGTTYIDPSLESYYSGAKSAGLKTGFYHFLVGTSSPETQAQNFYNNIKNKQSDLKPVLDIETSGFDVMDYTMRFINEFNRLSNMDVCIYTYSGFIDNLDNRLAKYSLWEANYYTSFSNLPSNSIWRSRVGQQYTDQGTVDGINGSVDLDQFTQNIFR
;
A
#
# COMPACT_ATOMS: atom_id res chain seq x y z
N MET A 1 -23.69 -5.48 -60.05
CA MET A 1 -24.48 -6.36 -59.15
C MET A 1 -23.61 -6.64 -57.92
N ASN A 2 -23.64 -5.74 -56.94
CA ASN A 2 -22.71 -5.75 -55.80
C ASN A 2 -23.35 -6.44 -54.59
N ILE A 3 -22.78 -7.61 -54.25
CA ILE A 3 -23.16 -8.46 -53.13
C ILE A 3 -22.63 -7.84 -51.84
N LYS A 4 -23.55 -7.41 -50.96
CA LYS A 4 -23.25 -7.08 -49.55
C LYS A 4 -23.09 -8.38 -48.77
N ARG A 5 -21.88 -8.71 -48.32
CA ARG A 5 -21.64 -9.73 -47.29
C ARG A 5 -21.80 -9.08 -45.91
N LYS A 6 -22.80 -9.54 -45.14
CA LYS A 6 -22.94 -9.28 -43.71
C LYS A 6 -21.89 -10.10 -42.96
N LEU A 7 -21.10 -9.46 -42.10
CA LEU A 7 -20.31 -10.13 -41.08
C LEU A 7 -21.10 -10.11 -39.77
N THR A 8 -21.56 -11.28 -39.33
CA THR A 8 -22.12 -11.52 -38.00
C THR A 8 -20.97 -11.82 -37.04
N SER A 9 -20.73 -10.93 -36.06
CA SER A 9 -19.84 -11.21 -34.93
C SER A 9 -20.61 -11.95 -33.83
N PHE A 10 -20.12 -13.13 -33.48
CA PHE A 10 -20.51 -13.90 -32.30
C PHE A 10 -19.85 -13.29 -31.06
N VAL A 11 -20.64 -12.84 -30.08
CA VAL A 11 -20.17 -12.55 -28.72
C VAL A 11 -20.67 -13.67 -27.82
N LEU A 12 -19.75 -14.48 -27.31
CA LEU A 12 -20.02 -15.53 -26.34
C LEU A 12 -20.10 -14.89 -24.94
N ALA A 13 -21.32 -14.60 -24.48
CA ALA A 13 -21.56 -14.19 -23.11
C ALA A 13 -21.75 -15.44 -22.23
N LEU A 14 -20.71 -15.81 -21.49
CA LEU A 14 -20.80 -16.86 -20.47
C LEU A 14 -21.39 -16.23 -19.19
N THR A 15 -22.69 -16.45 -18.97
CA THR A 15 -23.38 -16.08 -17.73
C THR A 15 -23.22 -17.23 -16.74
N ILE A 16 -22.38 -17.04 -15.72
CA ILE A 16 -22.40 -17.90 -14.52
C ILE A 16 -23.23 -17.18 -13.48
N ILE A 17 -24.46 -17.67 -13.31
CA ILE A 17 -25.35 -17.33 -12.21
C ILE A 17 -24.83 -18.08 -10.97
N LEU A 18 -24.32 -17.36 -9.98
CA LEU A 18 -24.20 -17.84 -8.61
C LEU A 18 -25.11 -16.98 -7.75
N SER A 19 -26.31 -17.53 -7.51
CA SER A 19 -27.28 -17.04 -6.55
C SER A 19 -26.75 -17.25 -5.13
N PHE A 20 -26.59 -16.18 -4.36
CA PHE A 20 -26.55 -16.28 -2.90
C PHE A 20 -27.84 -15.71 -2.32
N GLY A 21 -28.46 -16.55 -1.49
CA GLY A 21 -29.77 -16.37 -0.90
C GLY A 21 -29.85 -15.29 0.16
N GLN A 22 -31.10 -15.03 0.51
CA GLN A 22 -31.64 -13.97 1.34
C GLN A 22 -30.90 -13.71 2.66
N ALA A 23 -30.72 -12.44 2.98
CA ALA A 23 -30.41 -11.97 4.31
C ALA A 23 -31.60 -12.24 5.24
N ALA A 24 -31.44 -13.16 6.19
CA ALA A 24 -32.31 -13.27 7.34
C ALA A 24 -31.79 -12.30 8.42
N SER A 25 -32.56 -11.24 8.68
CA SER A 25 -32.41 -10.42 9.87
C SER A 25 -32.87 -11.22 11.08
N VAL A 26 -31.98 -11.54 12.01
CA VAL A 26 -32.38 -12.10 13.31
C VAL A 26 -31.97 -11.12 14.41
N GLN A 27 -33.00 -10.54 15.00
CA GLN A 27 -33.00 -9.70 16.18
C GLN A 27 -32.66 -10.56 17.41
N ALA A 28 -31.58 -10.24 18.11
CA ALA A 28 -31.24 -10.90 19.36
C ALA A 28 -32.23 -10.46 20.46
N ALA A 29 -33.08 -11.39 20.89
CA ALA A 29 -33.93 -11.23 22.06
C ALA A 29 -33.12 -11.53 23.33
N THR A 30 -33.06 -10.58 24.26
CA THR A 30 -32.55 -10.78 25.62
C THR A 30 -33.65 -11.39 26.48
N THR A 31 -33.41 -12.55 27.07
CA THR A 31 -34.19 -13.03 28.22
C THR A 31 -33.26 -13.53 29.32
N ASN A 32 -33.45 -12.94 30.50
CA ASN A 32 -32.89 -13.38 31.77
C ASN A 32 -33.54 -14.70 32.19
N SER A 33 -32.77 -15.61 32.79
CA SER A 33 -33.30 -16.56 33.77
C SER A 33 -32.20 -17.00 34.75
N THR A 34 -32.57 -16.95 36.03
CA THR A 34 -31.76 -17.20 37.22
C THR A 34 -31.91 -18.65 37.68
N THR A 35 -30.85 -19.20 38.31
CA THR A 35 -30.77 -20.40 39.21
C THR A 35 -31.04 -21.78 38.57
N THR A 36 -30.28 -22.86 38.83
CA THR A 36 -29.82 -23.40 40.12
C THR A 36 -28.69 -24.44 39.93
N SER A 37 -27.83 -24.61 40.94
CA SER A 37 -26.70 -25.54 41.02
C SER A 37 -27.04 -27.02 40.79
N GLY A 38 -26.18 -27.71 40.04
CA GLY A 38 -26.10 -29.16 39.96
C GLY A 38 -24.72 -29.58 39.44
N SER A 39 -23.86 -30.03 40.35
CA SER A 39 -22.52 -30.56 40.05
C SER A 39 -22.64 -31.89 39.31
N ILE A 40 -22.29 -31.90 38.02
CA ILE A 40 -21.95 -33.10 37.27
C ILE A 40 -20.64 -32.80 36.55
N THR A 41 -19.55 -33.41 37.04
CA THR A 41 -18.22 -33.36 36.44
C THR A 41 -18.23 -34.17 35.14
N VAL A 42 -18.46 -33.49 34.03
CA VAL A 42 -18.16 -34.03 32.69
C VAL A 42 -16.84 -33.39 32.26
N ASN A 43 -15.77 -34.18 32.28
CA ASN A 43 -14.52 -33.83 31.62
C ASN A 43 -14.74 -33.83 30.10
N SER A 44 -15.18 -32.70 29.56
CA SER A 44 -15.09 -32.37 28.13
C SER A 44 -14.40 -31.03 27.98
N SER A 45 -13.07 -31.03 27.96
CA SER A 45 -12.27 -29.85 27.66
C SER A 45 -12.35 -29.52 26.15
N ASN A 46 -13.52 -29.12 25.68
CA ASN A 46 -13.64 -28.36 24.43
C ASN A 46 -13.52 -26.87 24.78
N SER A 47 -12.34 -26.45 25.22
CA SER A 47 -12.03 -25.03 25.32
C SER A 47 -12.01 -24.47 23.90
N VAL A 48 -12.91 -23.52 23.60
CA VAL A 48 -12.84 -22.76 22.34
C VAL A 48 -11.45 -22.10 22.28
N PRO A 49 -10.72 -22.21 21.15
CA PRO A 49 -9.43 -21.56 21.02
C PRO A 49 -9.62 -20.06 21.31
N ASN A 50 -8.84 -19.51 22.23
CA ASN A 50 -8.84 -18.09 22.52
C ASN A 50 -7.39 -17.61 22.56
N PRO A 51 -6.79 -17.37 21.38
CA PRO A 51 -5.38 -17.03 21.27
C PRO A 51 -5.06 -15.60 21.78
N GLY A 52 -6.08 -14.80 22.12
CA GLY A 52 -5.93 -13.48 22.72
C GLY A 52 -7.16 -12.59 22.56
N THR A 53 -7.06 -11.35 23.08
CA THR A 53 -8.11 -10.34 22.91
C THR A 53 -8.01 -9.73 21.50
N PRO A 54 -9.10 -9.72 20.71
CA PRO A 54 -9.12 -9.03 19.42
C PRO A 54 -8.84 -7.53 19.56
N GLU A 55 -8.24 -6.92 18.53
CA GLU A 55 -8.16 -5.46 18.45
C GLU A 55 -9.57 -4.85 18.49
N SER A 56 -9.75 -3.76 19.24
CA SER A 56 -11.01 -3.02 19.24
C SER A 56 -11.22 -2.36 17.88
N LYS A 57 -12.25 -2.83 17.15
CA LYS A 57 -12.69 -2.22 15.90
C LYS A 57 -12.93 -0.70 16.07
N PRO A 58 -12.33 0.16 15.22
CA PRO A 58 -12.59 1.59 15.28
C PRO A 58 -13.99 1.94 14.80
N ASN A 59 -14.47 3.12 15.19
CA ASN A 59 -15.73 3.67 14.68
C ASN A 59 -15.67 3.91 13.17
N SER A 60 -16.83 3.92 12.52
CA SER A 60 -16.95 4.25 11.10
C SER A 60 -16.35 5.62 10.80
N ILE A 61 -15.73 5.74 9.62
CA ILE A 61 -15.15 6.99 9.16
C ILE A 61 -16.19 8.11 9.07
N ASN A 62 -15.77 9.34 9.41
CA ASN A 62 -16.60 10.52 9.26
C ASN A 62 -16.85 10.79 7.77
N VAL A 63 -18.10 10.63 7.35
CA VAL A 63 -18.56 10.94 5.99
C VAL A 63 -18.95 12.42 5.92
N ILE A 64 -18.43 13.14 4.93
CA ILE A 64 -18.71 14.56 4.72
C ILE A 64 -20.15 14.76 4.20
N SER A 65 -20.57 13.93 3.24
CA SER A 65 -21.91 14.02 2.65
C SER A 65 -22.37 12.72 1.97
N LYS A 66 -23.70 12.57 1.84
CA LYS A 66 -24.37 11.46 1.13
C LYS A 66 -25.07 11.97 -0.12
N TYR A 67 -24.90 11.30 -1.25
CA TYR A 67 -25.46 11.66 -2.56
C TYR A 67 -26.16 10.46 -3.22
N ASP A 68 -27.36 10.69 -3.78
CA ASP A 68 -28.06 9.76 -4.67
C ASP A 68 -28.04 10.33 -6.08
N THR A 69 -27.51 9.59 -7.05
CA THR A 69 -27.42 10.00 -8.45
C THR A 69 -28.72 9.80 -9.22
N LYS A 70 -29.73 9.15 -8.63
CA LYS A 70 -30.99 8.77 -9.31
C LYS A 70 -32.14 9.76 -9.15
N SER A 71 -32.09 10.70 -8.21
CA SER A 71 -33.26 11.54 -7.88
C SER A 71 -32.93 12.99 -7.57
N ILE A 72 -32.80 13.87 -8.58
CA ILE A 72 -32.62 15.30 -8.28
C ILE A 72 -33.39 16.20 -9.25
N ASN A 73 -34.50 16.74 -8.75
CA ASN A 73 -35.14 17.96 -9.26
C ASN A 73 -34.47 19.16 -8.59
N ASN A 74 -33.61 19.90 -9.30
CA ASN A 74 -32.97 21.09 -8.76
C ASN A 74 -33.67 22.36 -9.26
N THR A 75 -34.57 22.90 -8.44
CA THR A 75 -35.23 24.20 -8.61
C THR A 75 -34.38 25.30 -7.97
N GLY A 76 -33.79 26.16 -8.81
CA GLY A 76 -33.12 27.39 -8.39
C GLY A 76 -33.06 28.37 -9.57
N ASN A 77 -33.75 29.50 -9.44
CA ASN A 77 -33.93 30.51 -10.48
C ASN A 77 -32.66 31.33 -10.74
N ILE A 78 -32.04 31.13 -11.91
CA ILE A 78 -31.35 32.16 -12.73
C ILE A 78 -31.64 31.85 -14.21
N ASN A 79 -32.93 31.71 -14.56
CA ASN A 79 -33.33 31.55 -15.95
C ASN A 79 -33.16 32.90 -16.66
N ILE A 80 -32.23 32.96 -17.62
CA ILE A 80 -32.08 34.12 -18.50
C ILE A 80 -32.76 33.81 -19.83
N THR A 81 -33.66 34.69 -20.26
CA THR A 81 -34.32 34.63 -21.58
C THR A 81 -33.82 35.78 -22.45
N SER A 82 -33.37 35.49 -23.66
CA SER A 82 -32.86 36.49 -24.61
C SER A 82 -33.36 36.20 -26.01
N THR A 83 -33.70 37.25 -26.77
CA THR A 83 -34.03 37.14 -28.20
C THR A 83 -32.79 37.04 -29.10
N ILE A 84 -31.58 37.30 -28.56
CA ILE A 84 -30.30 37.19 -29.28
C ILE A 84 -29.58 35.89 -28.90
N GLY A 85 -29.40 35.64 -27.60
CA GLY A 85 -28.79 34.42 -27.08
C GLY A 85 -27.31 34.23 -27.45
N TRP A 86 -26.93 33.01 -27.76
CA TRP A 86 -25.55 32.61 -28.02
C TRP A 86 -25.01 33.16 -29.35
N LYS A 87 -23.82 33.77 -29.32
CA LYS A 87 -23.10 34.25 -30.51
C LYS A 87 -21.62 33.88 -30.45
N LYS A 88 -21.08 33.40 -31.56
CA LYS A 88 -19.66 33.07 -31.70
C LYS A 88 -18.93 34.21 -32.40
N GLU A 89 -17.90 34.76 -31.76
CA GLU A 89 -17.09 35.87 -32.26
C GLU A 89 -15.60 35.58 -32.03
N ASN A 90 -14.77 35.70 -33.07
CA ASN A 90 -13.32 35.49 -32.99
C ASN A 90 -12.91 34.17 -32.32
N GLY A 91 -13.70 33.10 -32.54
CA GLY A 91 -13.45 31.78 -31.96
C GLY A 91 -14.08 31.52 -30.59
N TYR A 92 -14.61 32.53 -29.91
CA TYR A 92 -15.19 32.42 -28.56
C TYR A 92 -16.71 32.53 -28.58
N TRP A 93 -17.37 31.85 -27.65
CA TRP A 93 -18.81 31.97 -27.43
C TRP A 93 -19.11 33.04 -26.40
N TYR A 94 -20.16 33.82 -26.66
CA TYR A 94 -20.72 34.85 -25.78
C TYR A 94 -22.22 34.64 -25.69
N TYR A 95 -22.83 35.05 -24.59
CA TYR A 95 -24.29 35.14 -24.47
C TYR A 95 -24.70 36.61 -24.45
N TYR A 96 -25.59 37.01 -25.35
CA TYR A 96 -26.11 38.36 -25.46
C TYR A 96 -27.53 38.43 -24.90
N LYS A 97 -27.87 39.49 -24.18
CA LYS A 97 -29.26 39.82 -23.80
C LYS A 97 -29.99 40.44 -24.99
N SER A 98 -31.31 40.60 -24.89
CA SER A 98 -32.15 41.21 -25.93
C SER A 98 -31.77 42.67 -26.26
N ASP A 99 -31.11 43.37 -25.33
CA ASP A 99 -30.58 44.74 -25.50
C ASP A 99 -29.20 44.81 -26.17
N ASN A 100 -28.71 43.67 -26.69
CA ASN A 100 -27.41 43.52 -27.33
C ASN A 100 -26.19 43.74 -26.39
N THR A 101 -26.38 43.66 -25.07
CA THR A 101 -25.27 43.62 -24.10
C THR A 101 -24.80 42.19 -23.83
N LYS A 102 -23.49 42.02 -23.59
CA LYS A 102 -22.90 40.72 -23.20
C LYS A 102 -23.22 40.39 -21.74
N VAL A 103 -23.45 39.12 -21.48
CA VAL A 103 -23.64 38.59 -20.12
C VAL A 103 -22.30 38.11 -19.55
N THR A 104 -22.13 38.30 -18.24
CA THR A 104 -21.01 37.82 -17.43
C THR A 104 -21.58 37.02 -16.25
N GLY A 105 -20.76 36.17 -15.63
CA GLY A 105 -21.13 35.31 -14.51
C GLY A 105 -21.92 34.05 -14.90
N TRP A 106 -22.55 33.42 -13.91
CA TRP A 106 -23.36 32.21 -14.08
C TRP A 106 -24.70 32.51 -14.74
N ILE A 107 -25.07 31.72 -15.75
CA ILE A 107 -26.37 31.76 -16.40
C ILE A 107 -26.95 30.37 -16.63
N LYS A 108 -28.28 30.27 -16.72
CA LYS A 108 -28.97 29.02 -17.05
C LYS A 108 -29.96 29.14 -18.23
N PRO A 109 -29.50 29.44 -19.46
CA PRO A 109 -30.35 29.37 -20.64
C PRO A 109 -30.74 27.90 -20.92
N ASP A 110 -32.00 27.66 -21.29
CA ASP A 110 -32.49 26.37 -21.78
C ASP A 110 -32.09 25.16 -20.91
N SER A 111 -32.20 25.33 -19.59
CA SER A 111 -31.98 24.33 -18.53
C SER A 111 -30.53 23.93 -18.22
N ASN A 112 -29.53 24.45 -18.95
CA ASN A 112 -28.12 24.13 -18.69
C ASN A 112 -27.38 25.31 -18.05
N TRP A 113 -26.53 25.04 -17.07
CA TRP A 113 -25.69 26.07 -16.45
C TRP A 113 -24.44 26.34 -17.27
N TYR A 114 -24.07 27.62 -17.41
CA TYR A 114 -22.85 28.09 -18.07
C TYR A 114 -22.24 29.22 -17.24
N TYR A 115 -20.95 29.48 -17.44
CA TYR A 115 -20.26 30.62 -16.87
C TYR A 115 -19.63 31.47 -17.96
N LEU A 116 -19.80 32.79 -17.87
CA LEU A 116 -19.18 33.78 -18.75
C LEU A 116 -18.17 34.58 -17.93
N TYR A 117 -16.92 34.64 -18.36
CA TYR A 117 -15.91 35.50 -17.73
C TYR A 117 -16.28 36.98 -17.85
N ASP A 118 -15.54 37.85 -17.17
CA ASP A 118 -15.80 39.29 -17.14
C ASP A 118 -15.72 39.97 -18.52
N ASP A 119 -14.97 39.38 -19.46
CA ASP A 119 -14.91 39.81 -20.87
C ASP A 119 -16.05 39.23 -21.73
N GLY A 120 -16.95 38.48 -21.11
CA GLY A 120 -18.11 37.82 -21.70
C GLY A 120 -17.82 36.47 -22.35
N LYS A 121 -16.56 35.99 -22.37
CA LYS A 121 -16.23 34.69 -22.97
C LYS A 121 -16.78 33.55 -22.14
N MET A 122 -17.38 32.58 -22.81
CA MET A 122 -17.87 31.35 -22.19
C MET A 122 -16.72 30.49 -21.68
N ALA A 123 -16.81 30.07 -20.42
CA ALA A 123 -15.87 29.16 -19.80
C ALA A 123 -16.04 27.73 -20.30
N THR A 124 -14.91 27.04 -20.44
CA THR A 124 -14.79 25.60 -20.64
C THR A 124 -13.68 25.07 -19.75
N GLY A 125 -13.69 23.79 -19.42
CA GLY A 125 -12.75 23.17 -18.50
C GLY A 125 -13.00 23.52 -17.04
N TRP A 126 -11.95 23.50 -16.22
CA TRP A 126 -12.02 23.80 -14.80
C TRP A 126 -12.23 25.28 -14.53
N LEU A 127 -13.17 25.61 -13.65
CA LEU A 127 -13.45 26.94 -13.15
C LEU A 127 -13.35 26.94 -11.63
N ASN A 128 -12.51 27.82 -11.08
CA ASN A 128 -12.53 28.14 -9.65
C ASN A 128 -13.33 29.41 -9.44
N TYR A 129 -14.50 29.28 -8.81
CA TYR A 129 -15.35 30.39 -8.47
C TYR A 129 -15.47 30.48 -6.95
N ASN A 130 -14.90 31.54 -6.37
CA ASN A 130 -14.88 31.79 -4.91
C ASN A 130 -14.36 30.61 -4.07
N GLY A 131 -13.32 29.93 -4.55
CA GLY A 131 -12.72 28.78 -3.84
C GLY A 131 -13.43 27.45 -4.07
N THR A 132 -14.53 27.43 -4.84
CA THR A 132 -15.22 26.21 -5.24
C THR A 132 -14.90 25.86 -6.69
N TRP A 133 -14.52 24.61 -6.93
CA TRP A 133 -14.23 24.13 -8.28
C TRP A 133 -15.47 23.59 -8.98
N TYR A 134 -15.60 23.94 -10.25
CA TYR A 134 -16.63 23.48 -11.17
C TYR A 134 -15.95 22.99 -12.45
N TYR A 135 -16.61 22.12 -13.21
CA TYR A 135 -16.15 21.71 -14.52
C TYR A 135 -17.18 22.06 -15.59
N LEU A 136 -16.78 22.84 -16.60
CA LEU A 136 -17.59 23.22 -17.75
C LEU A 136 -17.16 22.33 -18.92
N ASN A 137 -18.10 21.62 -19.53
CA ASN A 137 -17.80 20.78 -20.68
C ASN A 137 -17.34 21.61 -21.88
N ASN A 138 -16.89 20.97 -22.96
CA ASN A 138 -16.48 21.68 -24.18
C ASN A 138 -17.63 22.52 -24.80
N SER A 139 -18.88 22.13 -24.54
CA SER A 139 -20.09 22.89 -24.88
C SER A 139 -20.33 24.11 -23.99
N GLY A 140 -19.55 24.27 -22.92
CA GLY A 140 -19.73 25.26 -21.85
C GLY A 140 -20.71 24.84 -20.75
N SER A 141 -21.48 23.76 -20.96
CA SER A 141 -22.44 23.31 -19.96
C SER A 141 -21.72 22.74 -18.72
N MET A 142 -22.14 23.16 -17.54
CA MET A 142 -21.61 22.70 -16.26
C MET A 142 -21.88 21.21 -16.06
N ALA A 143 -20.83 20.47 -15.70
CA ALA A 143 -20.92 19.06 -15.36
C ALA A 143 -21.49 18.85 -13.94
N THR A 144 -22.20 17.75 -13.78
CA THR A 144 -22.63 17.17 -12.51
C THR A 144 -22.38 15.66 -12.58
N GLY A 145 -22.35 14.99 -11.43
CA GLY A 145 -22.04 13.57 -11.31
C GLY A 145 -20.57 13.23 -11.59
N TRP A 146 -20.35 11.98 -11.98
CA TRP A 146 -19.03 11.44 -12.29
C TRP A 146 -18.45 12.05 -13.56
N LYS A 147 -17.19 12.49 -13.48
CA LYS A 147 -16.44 13.02 -14.62
C LYS A 147 -15.05 12.39 -14.67
N GLN A 148 -14.74 11.71 -15.77
CA GLN A 148 -13.39 11.22 -16.04
C GLN A 148 -12.63 12.22 -16.91
N LEU A 149 -11.43 12.60 -16.48
CA LEU A 149 -10.51 13.48 -17.20
C LEU A 149 -9.11 12.91 -17.11
N ASN A 150 -8.46 12.66 -18.25
CA ASN A 150 -7.09 12.12 -18.31
C ASN A 150 -6.89 10.92 -17.36
N ASN A 151 -7.79 9.93 -17.44
CA ASN A 151 -7.84 8.73 -16.59
C ASN A 151 -8.07 8.97 -15.08
N THR A 152 -8.32 10.21 -14.66
CA THR A 152 -8.65 10.54 -13.27
C THR A 152 -10.15 10.77 -13.13
N TRP A 153 -10.78 10.17 -12.11
CA TRP A 153 -12.19 10.38 -11.81
C TRP A 153 -12.38 11.52 -10.81
N TYR A 154 -13.40 12.33 -11.06
CA TYR A 154 -13.88 13.41 -10.20
C TYR A 154 -15.39 13.25 -10.01
N PHE A 155 -15.92 13.85 -8.95
CA PHE A 155 -17.37 13.95 -8.76
C PHE A 155 -17.78 15.40 -8.51
N LEU A 156 -18.74 15.85 -9.31
CA LEU A 156 -19.34 17.18 -9.20
C LEU A 156 -20.73 16.99 -8.62
N ASN A 157 -21.04 17.61 -7.48
CA ASN A 157 -22.36 17.47 -6.88
C ASN A 157 -23.44 18.17 -7.73
N ASN A 158 -24.66 18.22 -7.22
CA ASN A 158 -25.82 18.71 -7.97
C ASN A 158 -25.81 20.22 -8.22
N SER A 159 -25.03 20.99 -7.46
CA SER A 159 -24.76 22.40 -7.75
C SER A 159 -23.58 22.58 -8.71
N GLY A 160 -22.94 21.48 -9.15
CA GLY A 160 -21.73 21.46 -9.97
C GLY A 160 -20.44 21.60 -9.18
N ALA A 161 -20.51 21.76 -7.86
CA ALA A 161 -19.34 21.89 -7.03
C ALA A 161 -18.60 20.55 -6.91
N MET A 162 -17.30 20.57 -7.16
CA MET A 162 -16.43 19.42 -7.00
C MET A 162 -16.33 19.01 -5.53
N ILE A 163 -16.58 17.75 -5.23
CA ILE A 163 -16.46 17.23 -3.87
C ILE A 163 -15.04 16.74 -3.57
N THR A 164 -14.67 16.77 -2.29
CA THR A 164 -13.40 16.25 -1.76
C THR A 164 -13.67 15.44 -0.49
N GLY A 165 -12.66 14.69 -0.02
CA GLY A 165 -12.74 13.86 1.18
C GLY A 165 -13.66 12.65 1.02
N VAL A 166 -14.14 12.11 2.14
CA VAL A 166 -14.90 10.85 2.20
C VAL A 166 -16.39 11.12 2.04
N ASN A 167 -17.01 10.50 1.03
CA ASN A 167 -18.40 10.73 0.65
C ASN A 167 -19.10 9.41 0.32
N VAL A 168 -20.41 9.36 0.54
CA VAL A 168 -21.24 8.24 0.08
C VAL A 168 -21.96 8.67 -1.18
N ILE A 169 -21.82 7.90 -2.26
CA ILE A 169 -22.47 8.11 -3.55
C ILE A 169 -23.18 6.80 -3.88
N ASP A 170 -24.51 6.83 -4.05
CA ASP A 170 -25.34 5.65 -4.33
C ASP A 170 -25.12 4.50 -3.33
N ASN A 171 -25.04 4.84 -2.04
CA ASN A 171 -24.75 3.92 -0.92
C ASN A 171 -23.34 3.29 -0.93
N ILE A 172 -22.45 3.75 -1.78
CA ILE A 172 -21.05 3.32 -1.82
C ILE A 172 -20.16 4.43 -1.29
N THR A 173 -19.24 4.09 -0.39
CA THR A 173 -18.27 5.05 0.15
C THR A 173 -17.09 5.22 -0.80
N TYR A 174 -16.78 6.46 -1.16
CA TYR A 174 -15.66 6.91 -1.97
C TYR A 174 -14.83 7.92 -1.20
N MET A 175 -13.56 8.06 -1.58
CA MET A 175 -12.71 9.15 -1.14
C MET A 175 -12.17 9.93 -2.33
N PHE A 176 -12.04 11.24 -2.16
CA PHE A 176 -11.42 12.14 -3.12
C PHE A 176 -10.33 12.97 -2.43
N TYR A 177 -9.18 13.14 -3.07
CA TYR A 177 -8.13 14.04 -2.60
C TYR A 177 -8.60 15.50 -2.60
N SER A 178 -7.82 16.41 -2.01
CA SER A 178 -8.10 17.85 -2.04
C SER A 178 -8.14 18.42 -3.46
N SER A 179 -7.48 17.76 -4.42
CA SER A 179 -7.54 18.05 -5.86
C SER A 179 -8.85 17.58 -6.52
N GLY A 180 -9.70 16.84 -5.80
CA GLY A 180 -10.90 16.21 -6.33
C GLY A 180 -10.66 14.89 -7.05
N ALA A 181 -9.41 14.44 -7.17
CA ALA A 181 -9.09 13.14 -7.75
C ALA A 181 -9.59 12.00 -6.85
N MET A 182 -10.35 11.07 -7.41
CA MET A 182 -10.85 9.88 -6.71
C MET A 182 -9.69 8.99 -6.27
N VAL A 183 -9.76 8.48 -5.05
CA VAL A 183 -8.77 7.58 -4.45
C VAL A 183 -9.04 6.14 -4.89
N THR A 184 -7.96 5.43 -5.21
CA THR A 184 -7.89 3.97 -5.30
C THR A 184 -6.66 3.49 -4.51
N GLY A 185 -6.66 2.22 -4.10
CA GLY A 185 -5.61 1.61 -3.27
C GLY A 185 -5.73 1.95 -1.79
N TRP A 186 -4.61 1.77 -1.09
CA TRP A 186 -4.48 2.00 0.34
C TRP A 186 -4.41 3.49 0.69
N VAL A 187 -5.13 3.88 1.74
CA VAL A 187 -5.05 5.24 2.31
C VAL A 187 -5.15 5.19 3.83
N GLN A 188 -4.34 6.01 4.49
CA GLN A 188 -4.36 6.13 5.94
C GLN A 188 -5.17 7.35 6.38
N LEU A 189 -6.17 7.13 7.25
CA LEU A 189 -7.05 8.16 7.78
C LEU A 189 -7.22 7.95 9.29
N ASN A 190 -6.90 8.98 10.08
CA ASN A 190 -6.98 8.93 11.56
C ASN A 190 -6.26 7.71 12.16
N ASN A 191 -5.04 7.41 11.69
CA ASN A 191 -4.21 6.26 12.08
C ASN A 191 -4.71 4.86 11.66
N TYR A 192 -5.82 4.77 10.92
CA TYR A 192 -6.32 3.51 10.36
C TYR A 192 -6.13 3.45 8.85
N TRP A 193 -5.83 2.26 8.34
CA TRP A 193 -5.70 2.00 6.91
C TRP A 193 -7.05 1.59 6.33
N TYR A 194 -7.36 2.10 5.15
CA TYR A 194 -8.54 1.76 4.37
C TYR A 194 -8.10 1.39 2.97
N TYR A 195 -8.86 0.54 2.30
CA TYR A 195 -8.59 0.17 0.90
C TYR A 195 -9.77 0.58 0.02
N PHE A 196 -9.49 1.34 -1.03
CA PHE A 196 -10.46 1.67 -2.07
C PHE A 196 -10.13 0.85 -3.30
N ASN A 197 -11.05 0.02 -3.78
CA ASN A 197 -10.78 -0.86 -4.93
C ASN A 197 -10.57 -0.05 -6.23
N ASN A 198 -10.29 -0.73 -7.35
CA ASN A 198 -10.07 -0.06 -8.65
C ASN A 198 -11.28 0.76 -9.15
N SER A 199 -12.48 0.50 -8.64
CA SER A 199 -13.68 1.30 -8.92
C SER A 199 -13.84 2.48 -7.96
N GLY A 200 -12.92 2.67 -7.02
CA GLY A 200 -12.95 3.70 -5.98
C GLY A 200 -13.86 3.37 -4.80
N SER A 201 -14.45 2.18 -4.74
CA SER A 201 -15.32 1.80 -3.63
C SER A 201 -14.51 1.33 -2.43
N MET A 202 -14.83 1.83 -1.24
CA MET A 202 -14.22 1.37 0.00
C MET A 202 -14.51 -0.12 0.23
N ALA A 203 -13.47 -0.92 0.43
CA ALA A 203 -13.58 -2.34 0.69
C ALA A 203 -13.92 -2.63 2.16
N THR A 204 -14.61 -3.75 2.36
CA THR A 204 -14.87 -4.38 3.66
C THR A 204 -14.68 -5.89 3.51
N GLY A 205 -14.43 -6.60 4.60
CA GLY A 205 -14.14 -8.03 4.58
C GLY A 205 -12.74 -8.37 4.07
N TRP A 206 -12.57 -9.58 3.53
CA TRP A 206 -11.30 -10.03 2.97
C TRP A 206 -11.01 -9.35 1.64
N ILE A 207 -9.77 -8.86 1.48
CA ILE A 207 -9.23 -8.45 0.19
C ILE A 207 -7.94 -9.21 -0.12
N LEU A 208 -7.62 -9.25 -1.41
CA LEU A 208 -6.34 -9.72 -1.94
C LEU A 208 -5.72 -8.57 -2.71
N ASP A 209 -4.60 -8.07 -2.22
CA ASP A 209 -3.84 -6.99 -2.85
C ASP A 209 -2.43 -7.51 -3.15
N ASN A 210 -2.07 -7.57 -4.43
CA ASN A 210 -0.80 -8.15 -4.91
C ASN A 210 -0.46 -9.54 -4.35
N GLY A 211 -1.46 -10.42 -4.25
CA GLY A 211 -1.28 -11.77 -3.72
C GLY A 211 -1.25 -11.87 -2.19
N VAL A 212 -1.35 -10.74 -1.49
CA VAL A 212 -1.34 -10.66 -0.03
C VAL A 212 -2.76 -10.44 0.50
N LYS A 213 -3.16 -11.23 1.50
CA LYS A 213 -4.51 -11.16 2.09
C LYS A 213 -4.56 -10.19 3.25
N TYR A 214 -5.60 -9.37 3.29
CA TYR A 214 -5.91 -8.45 4.39
C TYR A 214 -7.39 -8.57 4.75
N TYR A 215 -7.73 -8.17 5.98
CA TYR A 215 -9.12 -8.06 6.40
C TYR A 215 -9.46 -6.61 6.76
N LEU A 216 -10.56 -6.10 6.22
CA LEU A 216 -11.12 -4.80 6.55
C LEU A 216 -12.39 -5.04 7.35
N TYR A 217 -12.54 -4.35 8.48
CA TYR A 217 -13.77 -4.35 9.24
C TYR A 217 -14.95 -3.78 8.41
N ASP A 218 -16.18 -3.95 8.89
CA ASP A 218 -17.38 -3.31 8.31
C ASP A 218 -17.30 -1.76 8.32
N THR A 219 -16.45 -1.19 9.18
CA THR A 219 -16.12 0.24 9.21
C THR A 219 -15.13 0.65 8.11
N GLY A 220 -14.58 -0.31 7.37
CA GLY A 220 -13.56 -0.13 6.33
C GLY A 220 -12.12 -0.15 6.85
N ALA A 221 -11.91 -0.05 8.16
CA ALA A 221 -10.59 -0.04 8.75
C ALA A 221 -9.93 -1.42 8.66
N MET A 222 -8.66 -1.45 8.29
CA MET A 222 -7.83 -2.64 8.23
C MET A 222 -7.60 -3.22 9.62
N ALA A 223 -7.88 -4.52 9.77
CA ALA A 223 -7.68 -5.25 11.00
C ALA A 223 -6.21 -5.55 11.26
N LYS A 224 -5.83 -5.56 12.55
CA LYS A 224 -4.55 -6.04 13.06
C LYS A 224 -4.79 -7.00 14.23
N GLY A 225 -3.79 -7.82 14.51
CA GLY A 225 -3.82 -8.81 15.59
C GLY A 225 -4.81 -9.94 15.33
N TRP A 226 -5.33 -10.53 16.41
CA TRP A 226 -6.29 -11.62 16.32
C TRP A 226 -7.67 -11.13 15.92
N ILE A 227 -8.29 -11.78 14.94
CA ILE A 227 -9.71 -11.61 14.64
C ILE A 227 -10.42 -12.95 14.63
N ASN A 228 -11.66 -12.95 15.08
CA ASN A 228 -12.56 -14.09 14.97
C ASN A 228 -13.63 -13.80 13.93
N ILE A 229 -13.67 -14.61 12.87
CA ILE A 229 -14.69 -14.54 11.84
C ILE A 229 -15.46 -15.85 11.90
N SER A 230 -16.71 -15.79 12.38
CA SER A 230 -17.61 -16.94 12.43
C SER A 230 -17.02 -18.18 13.12
N GLY A 231 -16.26 -17.99 14.20
CA GLY A 231 -15.64 -19.06 14.98
C GLY A 231 -14.24 -19.47 14.51
N ALA A 232 -13.79 -19.03 13.32
CA ALA A 232 -12.43 -19.22 12.86
C ALA A 232 -11.54 -18.04 13.29
N TRP A 233 -10.37 -18.36 13.85
CA TRP A 233 -9.39 -17.36 14.27
C TRP A 233 -8.33 -17.14 13.19
N TYR A 234 -8.02 -15.88 12.93
CA TYR A 234 -6.97 -15.44 12.03
C TYR A 234 -6.07 -14.47 12.77
N TYR A 235 -4.81 -14.37 12.34
CA TYR A 235 -3.90 -13.35 12.83
C TYR A 235 -3.48 -12.43 11.69
N LEU A 236 -3.73 -11.14 11.86
CA LEU A 236 -3.30 -10.08 10.95
C LEU A 236 -2.05 -9.44 11.59
N LYS A 237 -0.95 -9.41 10.86
CA LYS A 237 0.29 -8.76 11.31
C LYS A 237 0.05 -7.26 11.55
N SER A 238 1.00 -6.56 12.15
CA SER A 238 0.93 -5.10 12.34
C SER A 238 0.75 -4.31 11.02
N SER A 239 1.23 -4.89 9.92
CA SER A 239 1.03 -4.44 8.54
C SER A 239 -0.34 -4.77 7.95
N GLY A 240 -1.18 -5.54 8.66
CA GLY A 240 -2.48 -6.03 8.21
C GLY A 240 -2.44 -7.31 7.39
N VAL A 241 -1.25 -7.78 7.02
CA VAL A 241 -1.07 -9.03 6.27
C VAL A 241 -1.55 -10.21 7.09
N MET A 242 -2.40 -11.06 6.51
CA MET A 242 -2.81 -12.33 7.10
C MET A 242 -1.60 -13.25 7.28
N ALA A 243 -1.33 -13.66 8.51
CA ALA A 243 -0.28 -14.60 8.82
C ALA A 243 -0.67 -16.03 8.42
N THR A 244 0.34 -16.79 8.02
CA THR A 244 0.32 -18.23 7.79
C THR A 244 1.53 -18.84 8.48
N GLY A 245 1.47 -20.14 8.80
CA GLY A 245 2.54 -20.84 9.51
C GLY A 245 2.68 -20.40 10.96
N TRP A 246 3.90 -20.48 11.49
CA TRP A 246 4.18 -20.11 12.88
C TRP A 246 4.08 -18.60 13.10
N VAL A 247 3.33 -18.20 14.13
CA VAL A 247 3.28 -16.82 14.61
C VAL A 247 3.62 -16.76 16.09
N ASN A 248 4.40 -15.75 16.47
CA ASN A 248 4.58 -15.35 17.85
C ASN A 248 3.57 -14.24 18.19
N SER A 249 2.83 -14.42 19.28
CA SER A 249 1.90 -13.41 19.81
C SER A 249 2.10 -13.32 21.32
N GLY A 250 2.85 -12.31 21.76
CA GLY A 250 3.28 -12.19 23.15
C GLY A 250 4.28 -13.28 23.55
N SER A 251 4.04 -13.96 24.66
CA SER A 251 4.87 -15.07 25.14
C SER A 251 4.61 -16.41 24.43
N ASP A 252 3.54 -16.48 23.62
CA ASP A 252 3.02 -17.72 23.09
C ASP A 252 3.27 -17.84 21.58
N TYR A 253 3.38 -19.08 21.11
CA TYR A 253 3.47 -19.41 19.68
C TYR A 253 2.23 -20.16 19.24
N TYR A 254 1.74 -19.81 18.05
CA TYR A 254 0.57 -20.40 17.41
C TYR A 254 0.91 -20.81 15.98
N TYR A 255 0.13 -21.71 15.40
CA TYR A 255 0.29 -22.11 14.00
C TYR A 255 -0.99 -21.83 13.22
N LEU A 256 -0.86 -21.07 12.13
CA LEU A 256 -1.93 -20.77 11.18
C LEU A 256 -1.78 -21.67 9.96
N ASP A 257 -2.87 -22.27 9.53
CA ASP A 257 -2.89 -23.14 8.36
C ASP A 257 -2.39 -22.39 7.10
N PRO A 258 -1.37 -22.89 6.37
CA PRO A 258 -0.82 -22.18 5.22
C PRO A 258 -1.79 -21.93 4.07
N SER A 259 -2.85 -22.74 3.95
CA SER A 259 -3.82 -22.62 2.85
C SER A 259 -4.93 -21.62 3.15
N SER A 260 -5.43 -21.65 4.39
CA SER A 260 -6.62 -20.92 4.82
C SER A 260 -6.32 -19.75 5.75
N GLY A 261 -5.19 -19.76 6.46
CA GLY A 261 -4.81 -18.76 7.46
C GLY A 261 -5.46 -18.98 8.84
N THR A 262 -6.25 -20.05 9.01
CA THR A 262 -6.96 -20.30 10.27
C THR A 262 -6.05 -20.88 11.34
N LEU A 263 -6.25 -20.50 12.60
CA LEU A 263 -5.58 -21.10 13.76
C LEU A 263 -5.81 -22.62 13.80
N VAL A 264 -4.72 -23.37 13.87
CA VAL A 264 -4.72 -24.82 14.03
C VAL A 264 -4.66 -25.16 15.52
N THR A 265 -5.46 -26.14 15.95
CA THR A 265 -5.50 -26.62 17.35
C THR A 265 -5.49 -28.14 17.42
N ASN A 266 -5.18 -28.69 18.60
CA ASN A 266 -5.26 -30.13 18.90
C ASN A 266 -4.48 -31.04 17.93
N THR A 267 -3.26 -30.63 17.53
CA THR A 267 -2.44 -31.39 16.58
C THR A 267 -0.95 -31.27 16.89
N THR A 268 -0.09 -31.84 16.06
CA THR A 268 1.36 -31.69 16.13
C THR A 268 1.87 -31.08 14.82
N ILE A 269 2.65 -30.00 14.92
CA ILE A 269 3.29 -29.33 13.78
C ILE A 269 4.78 -29.25 14.05
N ASP A 270 5.62 -29.67 13.10
CA ASP A 270 7.09 -29.66 13.21
C ASP A 270 7.63 -30.31 14.50
N GLY A 271 6.96 -31.37 14.98
CA GLY A 271 7.30 -32.07 16.22
C GLY A 271 6.80 -31.40 17.51
N TYR A 272 6.16 -30.23 17.42
CA TYR A 272 5.58 -29.52 18.56
C TYR A 272 4.09 -29.81 18.69
N LYS A 273 3.66 -30.23 19.89
CA LYS A 273 2.25 -30.46 20.20
C LYS A 273 1.55 -29.11 20.43
N ILE A 274 0.46 -28.87 19.72
CA ILE A 274 -0.40 -27.69 19.83
C ILE A 274 -1.67 -28.05 20.61
N GLY A 275 -1.96 -27.27 21.65
CA GLY A 275 -3.11 -27.47 22.52
C GLY A 275 -4.46 -27.13 21.89
N SER A 276 -5.55 -27.36 22.65
CA SER A 276 -6.90 -26.94 22.28
C SER A 276 -7.09 -25.42 22.27
N ASP A 277 -6.21 -24.70 22.96
CA ASP A 277 -6.10 -23.24 22.95
C ASP A 277 -5.25 -22.70 21.78
N GLY A 278 -4.66 -23.59 20.98
CA GLY A 278 -3.80 -23.25 19.85
C GLY A 278 -2.36 -22.92 20.23
N LYS A 279 -1.99 -23.00 21.51
CA LYS A 279 -0.65 -22.63 21.98
C LYS A 279 0.35 -23.79 21.83
N ARG A 280 1.58 -23.43 21.50
CA ARG A 280 2.76 -24.29 21.65
C ARG A 280 3.27 -24.23 23.10
N PRO A 281 3.27 -25.34 23.87
CA PRO A 281 3.89 -25.38 25.19
C PRO A 281 5.38 -25.05 25.14
N ALA A 282 5.90 -24.37 26.16
CA ALA A 282 7.33 -24.10 26.29
C ALA A 282 8.13 -25.41 26.32
N ALA A 283 9.28 -25.45 25.63
CA ALA A 283 10.16 -26.61 25.62
C ALA A 283 10.64 -26.90 27.06
N THR A 284 10.36 -28.10 27.56
CA THR A 284 11.00 -28.59 28.79
C THR A 284 12.47 -28.84 28.47
N SER A 285 13.36 -28.07 29.10
CA SER A 285 14.81 -28.19 28.95
C SER A 285 15.29 -29.60 29.29
N ASN A 286 15.72 -30.37 28.29
CA ASN A 286 16.58 -31.53 28.50
C ASN A 286 17.95 -31.21 27.89
N GLY A 287 18.93 -31.00 28.76
CA GLY A 287 20.31 -30.74 28.39
C GLY A 287 20.98 -31.98 27.80
N ASN A 288 21.75 -31.79 26.72
CA ASN A 288 22.88 -32.65 26.43
C ASN A 288 23.93 -31.89 25.61
N THR A 289 25.11 -31.69 26.20
CA THR A 289 26.31 -31.10 25.62
C THR A 289 27.13 -32.19 24.93
N GLY A 290 27.38 -32.07 23.62
CA GLY A 290 28.26 -32.94 22.87
C GLY A 290 29.33 -32.15 22.12
N SER A 291 30.58 -32.27 22.56
CA SER A 291 31.78 -31.63 22.01
C SER A 291 32.41 -32.44 20.86
N SER A 292 33.33 -31.78 20.11
CA SER A 292 34.55 -32.32 19.42
C SER A 292 34.57 -32.09 17.89
N PRO A 293 35.75 -32.03 17.21
CA PRO A 293 37.00 -31.31 17.51
C PRO A 293 37.50 -30.46 16.31
N SER A 294 38.57 -29.70 16.56
CA SER A 294 39.35 -28.90 15.61
C SER A 294 40.13 -29.72 14.57
N THR A 295 40.24 -29.20 13.35
CA THR A 295 41.40 -29.45 12.47
C THR A 295 41.90 -28.13 11.89
N SER A 296 43.20 -27.90 12.07
CA SER A 296 43.97 -26.78 11.53
C SER A 296 44.31 -27.01 10.06
N GLY A 297 44.08 -25.98 9.23
CA GLY A 297 44.63 -25.89 7.89
C GLY A 297 44.93 -24.43 7.57
N ASN A 298 46.19 -24.05 7.62
CA ASN A 298 46.66 -22.73 7.21
C ASN A 298 46.77 -22.69 5.68
N SER A 299 45.87 -21.96 5.03
CA SER A 299 46.01 -21.59 3.62
C SER A 299 45.70 -20.11 3.47
N SER A 300 46.76 -19.33 3.28
CA SER A 300 46.72 -17.91 2.97
C SER A 300 46.01 -17.68 1.64
N THR A 301 44.70 -17.47 1.71
CA THR A 301 43.89 -16.84 0.68
C THR A 301 43.20 -15.66 1.32
N THR A 302 43.33 -14.47 0.74
CA THR A 302 42.69 -13.24 1.19
C THR A 302 41.17 -13.38 1.06
N THR A 303 40.53 -13.96 2.08
CA THR A 303 39.07 -14.03 2.19
C THR A 303 38.52 -12.62 2.29
N SER A 304 37.85 -12.16 1.23
CA SER A 304 37.06 -10.92 1.28
C SER A 304 36.08 -11.03 2.45
N SER A 305 36.17 -10.11 3.40
CA SER A 305 35.34 -10.16 4.61
C SER A 305 33.88 -9.93 4.23
N ILE A 306 33.02 -10.89 4.58
CA ILE A 306 31.56 -10.76 4.45
C ILE A 306 31.02 -10.12 5.72
N TYR A 307 30.28 -9.03 5.56
CA TYR A 307 29.65 -8.26 6.63
C TYR A 307 28.21 -8.73 6.79
N LYS A 308 27.80 -9.06 8.02
CA LYS A 308 26.40 -9.35 8.33
C LYS A 308 25.58 -8.07 8.35
N GLY A 309 24.46 -8.07 7.65
CA GLY A 309 23.59 -6.93 7.58
C GLY A 309 22.13 -7.27 7.82
N ILE A 310 21.35 -6.22 7.99
CA ILE A 310 19.90 -6.23 7.93
C ILE A 310 19.45 -5.01 7.15
N ASP A 311 18.25 -5.07 6.60
CA ASP A 311 17.51 -3.91 6.15
C ASP A 311 16.16 -3.81 6.87
N ILE A 312 15.80 -2.56 7.20
CA ILE A 312 14.72 -2.26 8.11
C ILE A 312 13.90 -1.05 7.65
N SER A 313 12.64 -1.02 8.07
CA SER A 313 11.69 0.06 7.84
C SER A 313 10.74 0.20 9.03
N HIS A 314 9.78 1.10 8.95
CA HIS A 314 8.72 1.22 9.96
C HIS A 314 7.97 -0.09 10.25
N TYR A 315 8.03 -1.10 9.37
CA TYR A 315 7.42 -2.41 9.63
C TYR A 315 8.10 -3.20 10.77
N ASN A 316 9.36 -2.90 11.10
CA ASN A 316 10.11 -3.63 12.13
C ASN A 316 9.86 -3.11 13.57
N GLY A 317 9.09 -2.03 13.73
CA GLY A 317 8.71 -1.49 15.04
C GLY A 317 9.88 -1.00 15.89
N ASP A 318 9.76 -1.08 17.22
CA ASP A 318 10.84 -0.63 18.11
C ASP A 318 12.03 -1.62 18.08
N ILE A 319 13.24 -1.08 17.90
CA ILE A 319 14.47 -1.86 17.77
C ILE A 319 15.47 -1.50 18.88
N ASP A 320 15.95 -2.51 19.60
CA ASP A 320 17.11 -2.40 20.50
C ASP A 320 18.41 -2.62 19.73
N PHE A 321 18.98 -1.53 19.21
CA PHE A 321 20.20 -1.59 18.39
C PHE A 321 21.44 -2.09 19.15
N LYS A 322 21.46 -2.05 20.49
CA LYS A 322 22.56 -2.63 21.26
C LYS A 322 22.51 -4.15 21.17
N LYS A 323 21.32 -4.74 21.30
CA LYS A 323 21.12 -6.18 21.11
C LYS A 323 21.38 -6.59 19.66
N VAL A 324 20.95 -5.80 18.68
CA VAL A 324 21.26 -6.05 17.25
C VAL A 324 22.78 -6.09 17.02
N LYS A 325 23.51 -5.13 17.62
CA LYS A 325 24.98 -5.14 17.57
C LYS A 325 25.57 -6.36 18.25
N SER A 326 25.07 -6.75 19.43
CA SER A 326 25.50 -7.94 20.16
C SER A 326 25.19 -9.25 19.42
N ALA A 327 24.13 -9.29 18.62
CA ALA A 327 23.80 -10.40 17.73
C ALA A 327 24.78 -10.54 16.54
N GLY A 328 25.73 -9.61 16.41
CA GLY A 328 26.78 -9.64 15.40
C GLY A 328 26.40 -8.98 14.08
N ILE A 329 25.30 -8.22 14.03
CA ILE A 329 24.98 -7.36 12.88
C ILE A 329 26.01 -6.23 12.80
N GLN A 330 26.45 -5.93 11.58
CA GLN A 330 27.46 -4.92 11.29
C GLN A 330 26.91 -3.78 10.44
N CYS A 331 26.09 -4.11 9.45
CA CYS A 331 25.47 -3.18 8.52
C CYS A 331 23.96 -3.09 8.75
N VAL A 332 23.40 -1.88 8.67
CA VAL A 332 21.96 -1.63 8.75
C VAL A 332 21.56 -0.69 7.62
N TYR A 333 20.73 -1.16 6.71
CA TYR A 333 20.03 -0.33 5.74
C TYR A 333 18.67 0.10 6.29
N MET A 334 18.34 1.38 6.18
CA MET A 334 17.06 1.92 6.62
C MET A 334 16.29 2.47 5.43
N LYS A 335 15.00 2.12 5.33
CA LYS A 335 14.12 2.80 4.38
C LYS A 335 14.11 4.28 4.73
N ALA A 336 14.47 5.13 3.79
CA ALA A 336 14.39 6.56 3.99
C ALA A 336 13.09 7.12 3.41
N THR A 337 12.77 6.73 2.18
CA THR A 337 11.71 7.39 1.40
C THR A 337 11.08 6.43 0.40
N GLU A 338 9.90 6.78 -0.06
CA GLU A 338 9.16 6.13 -1.15
C GLU A 338 8.40 7.20 -1.91
N GLY A 339 8.42 7.17 -3.25
CA GLY A 339 7.72 8.18 -4.03
C GLY A 339 8.16 9.62 -3.71
N THR A 340 7.33 10.59 -4.10
CA THR A 340 7.68 12.01 -3.99
C THR A 340 7.67 12.56 -2.57
N THR A 341 6.84 12.02 -1.67
CA THR A 341 6.57 12.66 -0.36
C THR A 341 6.66 11.74 0.83
N TYR A 342 6.62 10.41 0.66
CA TYR A 342 6.68 9.52 1.80
C TYR A 342 8.10 9.50 2.37
N ILE A 343 8.18 9.66 3.69
CA ILE A 343 9.39 9.53 4.49
C ILE A 343 9.08 8.44 5.51
N ASP A 344 9.96 7.46 5.64
CA ASP A 344 9.74 6.41 6.63
C ASP A 344 9.74 7.04 8.04
N PRO A 345 8.66 6.90 8.82
CA PRO A 345 8.53 7.57 10.11
C PRO A 345 9.56 7.09 11.14
N SER A 346 10.20 5.93 10.92
CA SER A 346 11.22 5.38 11.81
C SER A 346 12.65 5.76 11.40
N LEU A 347 12.83 6.47 10.27
CA LEU A 347 14.15 6.82 9.75
C LEU A 347 15.04 7.50 10.79
N GLU A 348 14.52 8.49 11.51
CA GLU A 348 15.33 9.28 12.45
C GLU A 348 15.70 8.48 13.71
N SER A 349 14.74 7.76 14.29
CA SER A 349 14.95 6.95 15.48
C SER A 349 15.90 5.78 15.19
N TYR A 350 15.73 5.11 14.04
CA TYR A 350 16.62 4.03 13.62
C TYR A 350 18.02 4.52 13.32
N TYR A 351 18.16 5.64 12.59
CA TYR A 351 19.47 6.19 12.29
C TYR A 351 20.23 6.52 13.58
N SER A 352 19.59 7.24 14.50
CA SER A 352 20.21 7.63 15.77
C SER A 352 20.53 6.42 16.65
N GLY A 353 19.64 5.43 16.73
CA GLY A 353 19.85 4.18 17.46
C GLY A 353 21.00 3.35 16.91
N ALA A 354 21.02 3.13 15.59
CA ALA A 354 22.05 2.36 14.91
C ALA A 354 23.44 3.03 15.02
N LYS A 355 23.54 4.35 14.78
CA LYS A 355 24.80 5.08 14.95
C LYS A 355 25.31 5.01 16.39
N SER A 356 24.43 5.18 17.37
CA SER A 356 24.79 5.13 18.79
C SER A 356 25.28 3.74 19.22
N ALA A 357 24.78 2.67 18.59
CA ALA A 357 25.25 1.30 18.80
C ALA A 357 26.54 0.96 18.02
N GLY A 358 27.08 1.88 17.20
CA GLY A 358 28.27 1.66 16.40
C GLY A 358 28.05 0.71 15.21
N LEU A 359 26.84 0.71 14.65
CA LEU A 359 26.51 0.00 13.42
C LEU A 359 26.85 0.86 12.19
N LYS A 360 27.15 0.20 11.06
CA LYS A 360 27.39 0.84 9.78
C LYS A 360 26.06 1.12 9.11
N THR A 361 25.75 2.39 8.87
CA THR A 361 24.41 2.79 8.43
C THR A 361 24.37 3.12 6.93
N GLY A 362 23.30 2.66 6.28
CA GLY A 362 22.93 3.00 4.91
C GLY A 362 21.45 3.34 4.79
N PHE A 363 21.06 3.87 3.64
CA PHE A 363 19.69 4.26 3.37
C PHE A 363 19.24 3.74 2.01
N TYR A 364 17.97 3.36 1.90
CA TYR A 364 17.37 3.00 0.62
C TYR A 364 16.11 3.82 0.31
N HIS A 365 15.83 3.94 -0.99
CA HIS A 365 14.60 4.52 -1.52
C HIS A 365 13.85 3.47 -2.34
N PHE A 366 12.57 3.25 -2.02
CA PHE A 366 11.69 2.36 -2.78
C PHE A 366 11.11 3.08 -3.99
N LEU A 367 11.51 2.66 -5.20
CA LEU A 367 11.09 3.29 -6.45
C LEU A 367 9.66 2.88 -6.84
N VAL A 368 8.80 3.87 -7.09
CA VAL A 368 7.42 3.66 -7.53
C VAL A 368 7.12 4.35 -8.87
N GLY A 369 6.21 3.78 -9.64
CA GLY A 369 5.77 4.33 -10.93
C GLY A 369 4.72 5.45 -10.84
N THR A 370 4.26 5.78 -9.64
CA THR A 370 3.14 6.69 -9.39
C THR A 370 3.55 8.17 -9.42
N SER A 371 4.84 8.49 -9.55
CA SER A 371 5.37 9.86 -9.48
C SER A 371 6.70 10.03 -10.21
N SER A 372 7.08 11.27 -10.58
CA SER A 372 8.33 11.52 -11.35
C SER A 372 9.59 11.06 -10.60
N PRO A 373 10.50 10.33 -11.25
CA PRO A 373 11.70 9.78 -10.62
C PRO A 373 12.68 10.86 -10.14
N GLU A 374 12.69 12.04 -10.75
CA GLU A 374 13.49 13.18 -10.30
C GLU A 374 13.00 13.72 -8.95
N THR A 375 11.68 13.81 -8.77
CA THR A 375 11.11 14.25 -7.49
C THR A 375 11.33 13.21 -6.39
N GLN A 376 11.34 11.93 -6.74
CA GLN A 376 11.71 10.83 -5.85
C GLN A 376 13.18 10.93 -5.43
N ALA A 377 14.10 11.18 -6.37
CA ALA A 377 15.51 11.40 -6.09
C ALA A 377 15.74 12.60 -5.16
N GLN A 378 15.00 13.70 -5.38
CA GLN A 378 15.04 14.88 -4.53
C GLN A 378 14.52 14.59 -3.11
N ASN A 379 13.44 13.81 -2.98
CA ASN A 379 12.91 13.35 -1.69
C ASN A 379 13.96 12.51 -0.95
N PHE A 380 14.56 11.53 -1.63
CA PHE A 380 15.58 10.67 -1.04
C PHE A 380 16.78 11.48 -0.56
N TYR A 381 17.36 12.32 -1.43
CA TYR A 381 18.50 13.17 -1.09
C TYR A 381 18.20 14.08 0.10
N ASN A 382 17.05 14.75 0.11
CA ASN A 382 16.71 15.70 1.18
C ASN A 382 16.64 15.05 2.56
N ASN A 383 16.26 13.79 2.64
CA ASN A 383 16.10 13.07 3.91
C ASN A 383 17.39 12.41 4.42
N ILE A 384 18.41 12.28 3.56
CA ILE A 384 19.70 11.65 3.93
C ILE A 384 20.90 12.60 3.89
N LYS A 385 20.81 13.77 3.23
CA LYS A 385 21.97 14.66 2.98
C LYS A 385 22.70 15.14 4.25
N ASN A 386 22.00 15.21 5.37
CA ASN A 386 22.55 15.64 6.66
C ASN A 386 22.92 14.46 7.58
N LYS A 387 22.83 13.22 7.08
CA LYS A 387 23.13 12.00 7.84
C LYS A 387 24.46 11.41 7.36
N GLN A 388 25.30 10.97 8.30
CA GLN A 388 26.55 10.30 7.98
C GLN A 388 26.26 8.85 7.57
N SER A 389 26.34 8.57 6.27
CA SER A 389 26.21 7.22 5.72
C SER A 389 27.57 6.54 5.59
N ASP A 390 27.70 5.33 6.14
CA ASP A 390 28.86 4.46 5.94
C ASP A 390 28.70 3.62 4.65
N LEU A 391 27.46 3.32 4.26
CA LEU A 391 27.11 2.46 3.13
C LEU A 391 26.62 3.29 1.94
N LYS A 392 26.74 2.74 0.72
CA LYS A 392 26.24 3.37 -0.51
C LYS A 392 24.73 3.57 -0.42
N PRO A 393 24.17 4.71 -0.89
CA PRO A 393 22.73 4.86 -1.01
C PRO A 393 22.18 3.80 -1.97
N VAL A 394 21.05 3.21 -1.63
CA VAL A 394 20.43 2.14 -2.42
C VAL A 394 19.18 2.67 -3.11
N LEU A 395 19.06 2.36 -4.40
CA LEU A 395 17.81 2.47 -5.13
C LEU A 395 17.20 1.08 -5.23
N ASP A 396 16.04 0.91 -4.61
CA ASP A 396 15.26 -0.32 -4.59
C ASP A 396 14.27 -0.31 -5.77
N ILE A 397 14.45 -1.28 -6.69
CA ILE A 397 13.76 -1.38 -7.97
C ILE A 397 13.08 -2.75 -8.07
N GLU A 398 11.79 -2.77 -7.74
CA GLU A 398 10.98 -4.00 -7.75
C GLU A 398 9.57 -3.79 -8.31
N THR A 399 9.26 -2.55 -8.72
CA THR A 399 7.92 -2.17 -9.20
C THR A 399 7.87 -2.15 -10.73
N SER A 400 6.86 -2.79 -11.30
CA SER A 400 6.57 -2.78 -12.75
C SER A 400 5.38 -1.87 -13.11
N GLY A 401 5.00 -1.82 -14.39
CA GLY A 401 3.85 -1.02 -14.86
C GLY A 401 4.20 0.36 -15.44
N PHE A 402 5.49 0.64 -15.63
CA PHE A 402 6.03 1.83 -16.31
C PHE A 402 7.35 1.45 -17.01
N ASP A 403 7.93 2.38 -17.78
CA ASP A 403 9.28 2.20 -18.35
C ASP A 403 10.32 2.26 -17.23
N VAL A 404 10.51 1.12 -16.55
CA VAL A 404 11.32 1.00 -15.35
C VAL A 404 12.76 1.44 -15.58
N MET A 405 13.31 1.18 -16.77
CA MET A 405 14.69 1.51 -17.07
C MET A 405 14.89 3.00 -17.36
N ASP A 406 14.01 3.65 -18.12
CA ASP A 406 14.07 5.10 -18.26
C ASP A 406 13.89 5.81 -16.92
N TYR A 407 12.90 5.35 -16.12
CA TYR A 407 12.65 5.88 -14.78
C TYR A 407 13.86 5.77 -13.86
N THR A 408 14.46 4.59 -13.82
CA THR A 408 15.64 4.30 -13.00
C THR A 408 16.80 5.22 -13.39
N MET A 409 17.10 5.34 -14.68
CA MET A 409 18.22 6.18 -15.13
C MET A 409 17.99 7.66 -14.82
N ARG A 410 16.74 8.14 -14.92
CA ARG A 410 16.38 9.51 -14.55
C ARG A 410 16.50 9.78 -13.05
N PHE A 411 16.07 8.83 -12.21
CA PHE A 411 16.30 8.91 -10.77
C PHE A 411 17.80 9.01 -10.48
N ILE A 412 18.60 8.10 -11.02
CA ILE A 412 20.03 8.02 -10.75
C ILE A 412 20.75 9.28 -11.20
N ASN A 413 20.43 9.79 -12.40
CA ASN A 413 21.03 11.02 -12.91
C ASN A 413 20.73 12.22 -12.01
N GLU A 414 19.48 12.36 -11.55
CA GLU A 414 19.10 13.46 -10.65
C GLU A 414 19.73 13.30 -9.27
N PHE A 415 19.71 12.09 -8.70
CA PHE A 415 20.34 11.81 -7.41
C PHE A 415 21.85 12.07 -7.45
N ASN A 416 22.54 11.64 -8.51
CA ASN A 416 23.95 11.90 -8.72
C ASN A 416 24.22 13.41 -8.85
N ARG A 417 23.37 14.15 -9.58
CA ARG A 417 23.46 15.62 -9.71
C ARG A 417 23.33 16.32 -8.37
N LEU A 418 22.42 15.86 -7.50
CA LEU A 418 22.16 16.47 -6.19
C LEU A 418 23.23 16.14 -5.15
N SER A 419 23.82 14.95 -5.22
CA SER A 419 24.57 14.39 -4.12
C SER A 419 26.02 14.07 -4.40
N ASN A 420 26.38 13.90 -5.67
CA ASN A 420 27.66 13.35 -6.12
C ASN A 420 27.99 11.97 -5.50
N MET A 421 26.95 11.17 -5.18
CA MET A 421 27.08 9.83 -4.59
C MET A 421 26.76 8.74 -5.61
N ASP A 422 27.57 7.68 -5.68
CA ASP A 422 27.23 6.48 -6.43
C ASP A 422 26.16 5.65 -5.71
N VAL A 423 25.18 5.16 -6.46
CA VAL A 423 24.12 4.28 -5.94
C VAL A 423 24.49 2.79 -6.06
N CYS A 424 23.96 1.99 -5.14
CA CYS A 424 23.80 0.55 -5.28
C CYS A 424 22.36 0.25 -5.73
N ILE A 425 22.17 -0.75 -6.59
CA ILE A 425 20.85 -1.18 -7.06
C ILE A 425 20.42 -2.36 -6.23
N TYR A 426 19.26 -2.24 -5.58
CA TYR A 426 18.56 -3.36 -4.97
C TYR A 426 17.43 -3.86 -5.88
N THR A 427 17.32 -5.17 -6.03
CA THR A 427 16.25 -5.86 -6.77
C THR A 427 16.27 -7.36 -6.46
N TYR A 428 15.24 -8.11 -6.87
CA TYR A 428 15.24 -9.58 -6.77
C TYR A 428 15.57 -10.27 -8.09
N SER A 429 16.08 -11.51 -8.05
CA SER A 429 16.60 -12.21 -9.24
C SER A 429 15.64 -12.22 -10.44
N GLY A 430 14.35 -12.47 -10.19
CA GLY A 430 13.33 -12.52 -11.24
C GLY A 430 12.95 -11.16 -11.84
N PHE A 431 13.32 -10.06 -11.18
CA PHE A 431 13.05 -8.72 -11.70
C PHE A 431 14.15 -8.22 -12.64
N ILE A 432 15.37 -8.76 -12.52
CA ILE A 432 16.54 -8.35 -13.32
C ILE A 432 16.25 -8.39 -14.83
N ASP A 433 15.39 -9.31 -15.29
CA ASP A 433 15.01 -9.42 -16.71
C ASP A 433 14.24 -8.20 -17.25
N ASN A 434 13.73 -7.33 -16.38
CA ASN A 434 13.09 -6.07 -16.77
C ASN A 434 14.11 -4.92 -16.90
N LEU A 435 15.39 -5.18 -16.59
CA LEU A 435 16.45 -4.19 -16.56
C LEU A 435 17.41 -4.37 -17.73
N ASP A 436 18.28 -3.37 -17.98
CA ASP A 436 19.25 -3.41 -19.06
C ASP A 436 20.68 -3.00 -18.65
N ASN A 437 21.61 -3.18 -19.59
CA ASN A 437 23.05 -3.03 -19.38
C ASN A 437 23.50 -1.61 -19.00
N ARG A 438 22.62 -0.59 -19.05
CA ARG A 438 22.92 0.75 -18.51
C ARG A 438 23.25 0.70 -17.02
N LEU A 439 22.76 -0.34 -16.30
CA LEU A 439 23.03 -0.52 -14.87
C LEU A 439 24.31 -1.30 -14.55
N ALA A 440 25.02 -1.87 -15.54
CA ALA A 440 26.17 -2.74 -15.32
C ALA A 440 27.34 -2.06 -14.58
N LYS A 441 27.39 -0.73 -14.57
CA LYS A 441 28.39 0.07 -13.82
C LYS A 441 28.05 0.28 -12.34
N TYR A 442 26.80 0.04 -11.92
CA TYR A 442 26.38 0.16 -10.53
C TYR A 442 26.50 -1.18 -9.80
N SER A 443 26.72 -1.11 -8.49
CA SER A 443 26.82 -2.32 -7.66
C SER A 443 25.43 -2.95 -7.46
N LEU A 444 25.36 -4.28 -7.33
CA LEU A 444 24.12 -5.03 -7.12
C LEU A 444 23.99 -5.52 -5.67
N TRP A 445 22.86 -5.25 -5.04
CA TRP A 445 22.35 -5.94 -3.86
C TRP A 445 21.11 -6.75 -4.30
N GLU A 446 21.19 -8.07 -4.23
CA GLU A 446 20.15 -8.94 -4.79
C GLU A 446 19.37 -9.65 -3.68
N ALA A 447 18.04 -9.60 -3.73
CA ALA A 447 17.21 -10.53 -2.98
C ALA A 447 17.15 -11.89 -3.69
N ASN A 448 17.71 -12.91 -3.04
CA ASN A 448 17.68 -14.29 -3.50
C ASN A 448 17.83 -15.25 -2.30
N TYR A 449 16.78 -16.00 -2.02
CA TYR A 449 16.70 -16.88 -0.84
C TYR A 449 17.09 -18.33 -1.13
N TYR A 450 17.52 -18.62 -2.36
CA TYR A 450 17.69 -19.98 -2.86
C TYR A 450 19.15 -20.33 -3.19
N THR A 451 20.02 -19.33 -3.38
CA THR A 451 21.42 -19.54 -3.74
C THR A 451 22.39 -18.99 -2.67
N SER A 452 23.58 -19.58 -2.61
CA SER A 452 24.67 -19.08 -1.75
C SER A 452 25.22 -17.75 -2.27
N PHE A 453 25.82 -16.94 -1.38
CA PHE A 453 26.39 -15.61 -1.71
C PHE A 453 27.22 -15.57 -3.01
N SER A 454 28.08 -16.56 -3.24
CA SER A 454 28.94 -16.66 -4.42
C SER A 454 28.22 -17.08 -5.71
N ASN A 455 26.98 -17.55 -5.64
CA ASN A 455 26.20 -18.05 -6.77
C ASN A 455 25.10 -17.05 -7.16
N LEU A 456 25.48 -16.01 -7.91
CA LEU A 456 24.55 -15.11 -8.59
C LEU A 456 23.98 -15.83 -9.83
N PRO A 457 22.65 -15.99 -9.96
CA PRO A 457 22.05 -16.53 -11.18
C PRO A 457 22.50 -15.77 -12.42
N SER A 458 22.71 -16.49 -13.52
CA SER A 458 23.12 -15.89 -14.78
C SER A 458 22.11 -14.84 -15.22
N ASN A 459 22.60 -13.65 -15.56
CA ASN A 459 21.79 -12.52 -16.01
C ASN A 459 22.59 -11.66 -17.00
N SER A 460 21.90 -10.75 -17.68
CA SER A 460 22.49 -9.94 -18.75
C SER A 460 23.36 -8.76 -18.25
N ILE A 461 23.29 -8.40 -16.97
CA ILE A 461 23.82 -7.11 -16.46
C ILE A 461 25.03 -7.29 -15.55
N TRP A 462 24.89 -8.09 -14.50
CA TRP A 462 25.90 -8.25 -13.46
C TRP A 462 26.59 -9.62 -13.52
N ARG A 463 27.83 -9.66 -13.04
CA ARG A 463 28.63 -10.91 -12.89
C ARG A 463 28.93 -11.24 -11.43
N SER A 464 28.65 -10.31 -10.53
CA SER A 464 28.78 -10.47 -9.09
C SER A 464 27.83 -9.50 -8.38
N ARG A 465 27.51 -9.80 -7.12
CA ARG A 465 26.75 -8.95 -6.22
C ARG A 465 27.63 -8.46 -5.09
N VAL A 466 27.40 -7.25 -4.63
CA VAL A 466 28.05 -6.69 -3.44
C VAL A 466 27.21 -6.90 -2.18
N GLY A 467 25.92 -7.20 -2.34
CA GLY A 467 24.98 -7.53 -1.28
C GLY A 467 24.06 -8.68 -1.69
N GLN A 468 23.64 -9.49 -0.73
CA GLN A 468 22.57 -10.46 -0.89
C GLN A 468 21.62 -10.34 0.30
N GLN A 469 20.34 -10.11 0.03
CA GLN A 469 19.29 -10.42 0.99
C GLN A 469 18.94 -11.90 0.83
N TYR A 470 19.26 -12.70 1.85
CA TYR A 470 19.17 -14.17 1.76
C TYR A 470 17.96 -14.74 2.50
N THR A 471 17.24 -13.92 3.27
CA THR A 471 15.92 -14.27 3.82
C THR A 471 15.19 -13.01 4.28
N ASP A 472 13.87 -13.02 4.16
CA ASP A 472 12.93 -12.04 4.74
C ASP A 472 12.30 -12.52 6.06
N GLN A 473 12.67 -13.72 6.51
CA GLN A 473 12.15 -14.38 7.71
C GLN A 473 13.23 -14.58 8.78
N GLY A 474 14.22 -13.68 8.81
CA GLY A 474 15.29 -13.71 9.80
C GLY A 474 14.81 -13.39 11.20
N THR A 475 15.63 -13.74 12.19
CA THR A 475 15.42 -13.36 13.59
C THR A 475 16.73 -12.81 14.15
N VAL A 476 16.67 -11.62 14.72
CA VAL A 476 17.81 -10.94 15.34
C VAL A 476 17.39 -10.42 16.71
N ASP A 477 18.18 -10.75 17.72
CA ASP A 477 17.96 -10.23 19.08
C ASP A 477 17.90 -8.69 19.06
N GLY A 478 16.83 -8.15 19.65
CA GLY A 478 16.55 -6.71 19.65
C GLY A 478 15.54 -6.26 18.61
N ILE A 479 15.06 -7.15 17.73
CA ILE A 479 13.97 -6.88 16.78
C ILE A 479 12.83 -7.84 17.05
N ASN A 480 11.61 -7.31 17.17
CA ASN A 480 10.41 -8.11 17.37
C ASN A 480 9.83 -8.53 16.02
N GLY A 481 9.78 -9.83 15.75
CA GLY A 481 9.27 -10.39 14.50
C GLY A 481 10.36 -10.63 13.47
N SER A 482 9.95 -10.88 12.22
CA SER A 482 10.86 -11.15 11.11
C SER A 482 11.66 -9.90 10.74
N VAL A 483 12.92 -10.11 10.34
CA VAL A 483 13.77 -9.09 9.76
C VAL A 483 14.53 -9.66 8.57
N ASP A 484 14.73 -8.82 7.57
CA ASP A 484 15.49 -9.16 6.38
C ASP A 484 16.96 -9.30 6.77
N LEU A 485 17.58 -10.41 6.36
CA LEU A 485 19.00 -10.66 6.64
C LEU A 485 19.82 -10.57 5.38
N ASP A 486 20.92 -9.83 5.52
CA ASP A 486 21.82 -9.52 4.43
C ASP A 486 23.25 -9.98 4.70
N GLN A 487 23.95 -10.17 3.61
CA GLN A 487 25.39 -10.28 3.58
C GLN A 487 25.96 -9.28 2.59
N PHE A 488 27.02 -8.58 2.98
CA PHE A 488 27.66 -7.57 2.14
C PHE A 488 29.16 -7.81 2.00
N THR A 489 29.72 -7.43 0.86
CA THR A 489 31.17 -7.31 0.66
C THR A 489 31.66 -5.91 1.05
N GLN A 490 32.98 -5.72 1.11
CA GLN A 490 33.58 -4.38 1.29
C GLN A 490 33.13 -3.35 0.22
N ASN A 491 32.66 -3.79 -0.94
CA ASN A 491 32.27 -2.89 -2.03
C ASN A 491 30.92 -2.19 -1.80
N ILE A 492 30.20 -2.50 -0.71
CA ILE A 492 29.00 -1.76 -0.30
C ILE A 492 29.31 -0.43 0.41
N PHE A 493 30.52 -0.27 0.95
CA PHE A 493 30.91 0.92 1.69
C PHE A 493 31.20 2.10 0.75
N ARG A 494 31.09 3.32 1.29
CA ARG A 494 31.36 4.59 0.61
C ARG A 494 32.78 5.10 0.81
#